data_AF-A0A1W9LH87-F1
#
_entry.id   AF-A0A1W9LH87-F1
#
_cell.length_a   1.000
_cell.length_b   1.000
_cell.length_c   1.000
_cell.angle_alpha   90.00
_cell.angle_beta   90.00
_cell.angle_gamma   90.00
#
_symmetry.space_group_name_H-M   'P 1'
#
loop_
_entity.id
_entity.type
_entity.pdbx_description
1 polymer ?
#
loop_
_entity_poly.entity_id
_entity_poly.type
_entity_poly.pdbx_seq_one_letter_code
_entity_poly.pdbx_strand_id
1 'polypeptide(L)' 'MKTITLTDEAYGRLLEWKKSPKDSFSAVVIKVVPRRGTLGQMLESVTTLPAADARQMRVMEEAAGWGADPKGLRDKWTS' A
#
# COMPACT_ATOMS: atom_id res chain seq x y z
N MET A 1 -8.26 -0.93 -24.38
CA MET A 1 -7.93 0.14 -23.40
C MET A 1 -9.20 0.88 -23.03
N LYS A 2 -9.31 1.37 -21.79
CA LYS A 2 -10.41 2.24 -21.33
C LYS A 2 -9.79 3.56 -20.86
N THR A 3 -10.50 4.67 -21.06
CA THR A 3 -10.08 6.00 -20.57
C THR A 3 -10.82 6.28 -19.26
N ILE A 4 -10.09 6.75 -18.27
CA ILE A 4 -10.64 7.23 -16.99
C ILE A 4 -10.15 8.65 -16.76
N THR A 5 -10.98 9.47 -16.13
CA THR A 5 -10.57 10.79 -15.65
C THR A 5 -10.05 10.66 -14.22
N LEU A 6 -8.96 11.34 -13.92
CA LEU A 6 -8.33 11.39 -12.60
C LEU A 6 -8.23 12.86 -12.19
N THR A 7 -8.38 13.14 -10.91
CA THR A 7 -7.97 14.44 -10.35
C THR A 7 -6.45 14.52 -10.34
N ASP A 8 -5.91 15.74 -10.35
CA ASP A 8 -4.44 15.96 -10.35
C ASP A 8 -3.77 15.31 -9.13
N GLU A 9 -4.42 15.36 -7.97
CA GLU A 9 -3.96 14.71 -6.74
C GLU A 9 -3.89 13.17 -6.89
N ALA A 10 -4.94 12.56 -7.45
CA ALA A 10 -4.97 11.11 -7.69
C ALA A 10 -3.92 10.68 -8.72
N TYR A 11 -3.71 11.50 -9.75
CA TYR A 11 -2.65 11.28 -10.73
C TYR A 11 -1.26 11.35 -10.08
N GLY A 12 -1.00 12.36 -9.26
CA GLY A 12 0.27 12.53 -8.54
C GLY A 12 0.58 11.32 -7.64
N ARG A 13 -0.39 10.88 -6.85
CA ARG A 13 -0.25 9.67 -6.02
C ARG A 13 0.11 8.44 -6.86
N LEU A 14 -0.59 8.20 -7.97
CA LEU A 14 -0.28 7.07 -8.85
C LEU A 14 1.11 7.15 -9.48
N LEU A 15 1.62 8.37 -9.72
CA LEU A 15 2.95 8.60 -10.28
C LEU A 15 4.06 8.20 -9.29
N GLU A 16 3.91 8.51 -8.00
CA GLU A 16 4.88 8.16 -6.96
C GLU A 16 5.13 6.65 -6.82
N TRP A 17 4.14 5.83 -7.16
CA TRP A 17 4.25 4.37 -7.13
C TRP A 17 4.98 3.76 -8.33
N LYS A 18 5.25 4.55 -9.39
CA LYS A 18 6.05 4.08 -10.53
C LYS A 18 7.50 3.96 -10.12
N LYS A 19 8.09 2.77 -10.29
CA LYS A 19 9.52 2.56 -10.05
C LYS A 19 10.35 2.94 -11.29
N SER A 20 9.72 2.93 -12.45
CA SER A 20 10.32 3.30 -13.73
C SER A 20 9.35 4.15 -14.55
N PRO A 21 9.84 5.11 -15.35
CA PRO A 21 9.00 5.85 -16.29
C PRO A 21 8.35 4.94 -17.35
N LYS A 22 8.84 3.72 -17.54
CA LYS A 22 8.25 2.71 -18.45
C LYS A 22 7.07 1.96 -17.81
N ASP A 23 6.83 2.10 -16.51
CA ASP A 23 5.72 1.41 -15.84
C ASP A 23 4.39 2.03 -16.28
N SER A 24 3.45 1.16 -16.66
CA SER A 24 2.08 1.60 -16.96
C SER A 24 1.32 1.87 -15.66
N PHE A 25 0.41 2.85 -15.69
CA PHE A 25 -0.48 3.09 -14.55
C PHE A 25 -1.37 1.87 -14.25
N SER A 26 -1.73 1.08 -15.27
CA SER A 26 -2.46 -0.17 -15.06
C SER A 26 -1.67 -1.20 -14.24
N ALA A 27 -0.38 -1.35 -14.49
CA ALA A 27 0.49 -2.24 -13.70
C ALA A 27 0.61 -1.75 -12.24
N VAL A 28 0.73 -0.44 -12.04
CA VAL A 28 0.73 0.18 -10.70
C VAL A 28 -0.59 -0.09 -9.98
N VAL A 29 -1.72 0.15 -10.62
CA VAL A 29 -3.05 -0.07 -10.03
C VAL A 29 -3.24 -1.53 -9.62
N ILE A 30 -2.87 -2.50 -10.47
CA ILE A 30 -2.97 -3.93 -10.12
C ILE A 30 -2.10 -4.30 -8.92
N LYS A 31 -0.92 -3.67 -8.81
CA LYS A 31 0.03 -3.96 -7.73
C LYS A 31 -0.36 -3.32 -6.40
N VAL A 32 -0.88 -2.10 -6.44
CA VAL A 32 -1.11 -1.28 -5.24
C VAL A 32 -2.56 -1.34 -4.77
N VAL A 33 -3.52 -1.41 -5.69
CA VAL A 33 -4.94 -1.45 -5.37
C VAL A 33 -5.38 -2.91 -5.28
N PRO A 34 -5.65 -3.42 -4.06
CA PRO A 34 -6.16 -4.77 -3.92
C PRO A 34 -7.53 -4.87 -4.63
N ARG A 35 -7.84 -6.05 -5.15
CA ARG A 35 -9.21 -6.31 -5.63
C ARG A 35 -10.17 -6.05 -4.48
N ARG A 36 -11.28 -5.38 -4.77
CA ARG A 36 -12.32 -5.15 -3.77
C ARG A 36 -12.80 -6.51 -3.27
N GLY A 37 -12.42 -6.85 -2.04
CA GLY A 37 -12.68 -8.14 -1.43
C GLY A 37 -13.58 -8.01 -0.21
N THR A 38 -14.14 -9.14 0.22
CA THR A 38 -14.79 -9.27 1.53
C THR A 38 -13.72 -9.40 2.62
N LEU A 39 -14.06 -9.10 3.88
CA LEU A 39 -13.14 -9.30 5.02
C LEU A 39 -12.55 -10.72 5.07
N GLY A 40 -13.29 -11.72 4.58
CA GLY A 40 -12.80 -13.10 4.45
C GLY A 40 -11.62 -13.26 3.50
N GLN A 41 -11.60 -12.54 2.36
CA GLN A 41 -10.48 -12.59 1.41
C GLN A 41 -9.22 -11.93 1.98
N MET A 42 -9.40 -10.91 2.83
CA MET A 42 -8.29 -10.31 3.56
C MET A 42 -7.71 -11.29 4.59
N LEU A 43 -8.56 -12.00 5.34
CA LEU A 43 -8.12 -13.03 6.28
C LEU A 43 -7.39 -14.18 5.58
N GLU A 44 -7.90 -14.67 4.45
CA GLU A 44 -7.21 -15.70 3.64
C GLU A 44 -5.83 -15.23 3.19
N SER A 45 -5.72 -13.96 2.75
CA SER A 45 -4.42 -13.40 2.34
C SER A 45 -3.44 -13.28 3.51
N VAL A 46 -3.91 -12.97 4.72
CA VAL A 46 -3.07 -12.93 5.93
C VAL A 46 -2.62 -14.34 6.33
N THR A 47 -3.49 -15.34 6.23
CA THR A 47 -3.14 -16.73 6.57
C THR A 47 -2.18 -17.38 5.58
N THR A 48 -2.05 -16.83 4.37
CA THR A 48 -1.15 -17.36 3.32
C THR A 48 0.20 -16.65 3.29
N LEU A 49 0.41 -15.62 4.11
CA LEU A 49 1.72 -14.99 4.24
C LEU A 49 2.72 -15.98 4.84
N PRO A 50 3.94 -16.09 4.28
CA PRO A 50 4.98 -16.91 4.87
C PRO A 50 5.29 -16.37 6.28
N ALA A 51 5.59 -17.29 7.20
CA ALA A 51 6.04 -16.91 8.53
C ALA A 51 7.24 -15.97 8.40
N ALA A 52 7.14 -14.79 8.99
CA ALA A 52 8.23 -13.83 8.99
C ALA A 52 9.45 -14.49 9.65
N ASP A 53 10.64 -14.27 9.11
CA ASP A 53 11.87 -14.62 9.82
C ASP A 53 12.11 -13.65 11.00
N ALA A 54 13.01 -14.00 11.92
CA ALA A 54 13.28 -13.19 13.11
C ALA A 54 13.72 -11.75 12.78
N ARG A 55 14.35 -11.53 11.61
CA ARG A 55 14.77 -10.21 11.16
C ARG A 55 13.58 -9.40 10.65
N GLN A 56 12.69 -10.02 9.88
CA GLN A 56 11.46 -9.43 9.37
C GLN A 56 10.50 -9.09 10.51
N MET A 57 10.37 -9.98 11.51
CA MET A 57 9.58 -9.72 12.72
C MET A 57 10.10 -8.51 13.48
N ARG A 58 11.43 -8.39 13.66
CA ARG A 58 12.05 -7.25 14.32
C ARG A 58 11.79 -5.92 13.59
N VAL A 59 11.91 -5.91 12.26
CA VAL A 59 11.59 -4.71 11.44
C VAL A 59 10.10 -4.35 11.57
N MET A 60 9.23 -5.35 11.64
CA MET A 60 7.79 -5.16 11.81
C MET A 60 7.43 -4.64 13.21
N GLU A 61 8.09 -5.12 14.26
CA GLU A 61 7.96 -4.60 15.63
C GLU A 61 8.49 -3.16 15.75
N GLU A 62 9.64 -2.86 15.14
CA GLU A 62 10.20 -1.50 15.09
C GLU A 62 9.26 -0.54 14.36
N ALA A 63 8.63 -0.98 13.25
CA ALA A 63 7.63 -0.20 12.52
C ALA A 63 6.30 -0.08 13.27
N ALA A 64 5.86 -1.10 14.01
CA ALA A 64 4.68 -1.03 14.86
C ALA A 64 4.88 -0.04 16.02
N GLY A 65 6.12 0.07 16.54
CA GLY A 65 6.51 1.07 17.52
C GLY A 65 6.40 2.51 17.01
N TRP A 66 6.60 2.76 15.71
CA TRP A 66 6.34 4.08 15.10
C TRP A 66 4.87 4.48 15.14
N GLY A 67 3.95 3.51 15.24
CA GLY A 67 2.51 3.74 15.40
C GLY A 67 2.05 3.99 16.84
N ALA A 68 2.93 3.78 17.83
CA ALA A 68 2.57 3.86 19.25
C ALA A 68 2.61 5.29 19.83
N ASP A 69 3.17 6.26 19.09
CA ASP A 69 3.05 7.69 19.41
C ASP A 69 1.96 8.37 18.55
N PRO A 70 0.72 8.49 19.05
CA PRO A 70 -0.36 9.16 18.33
C PRO A 70 -0.11 10.65 18.06
N LYS A 71 0.90 11.29 18.68
CA LYS A 71 1.28 12.68 18.37
C LYS A 71 2.24 12.78 17.17
N GLY A 72 2.92 11.68 16.80
CA GLY A 72 3.83 11.59 15.65
C GLY A 72 3.14 11.15 14.35
N LEU A 73 1.98 10.49 14.46
CA LEU A 73 1.10 10.14 13.34
C LEU A 73 0.31 11.36 12.86
N ARG A 74 1.01 12.36 12.30
CA ARG A 74 0.35 13.24 11.34
C ARG A 74 -0.06 12.37 10.15
N ASP A 75 -1.36 12.31 9.92
CA ASP A 75 -1.93 11.60 8.79
C ASP A 75 -1.31 12.17 7.51
N LYS A 76 -0.46 11.35 6.87
CA LYS A 76 0.26 11.76 5.65
C LYS A 76 -0.69 11.86 4.45
N TRP A 77 -1.98 11.59 4.63
CA TRP A 77 -3.02 11.67 3.61
C TRP A 77 -3.91 12.92 3.72
N THR A 78 -3.70 13.79 4.72
CA THR A 78 -4.50 15.02 4.92
C THR A 78 -3.66 16.30 5.05
N SER A 79 -2.55 16.41 4.30
CA SER A 79 -1.86 17.69 4.07
C SER A 79 -1.88 18.09 2.60
#